data_AF-A0A0W0W6A7-F1
#
_entry.id   AF-A0A0W0W6A7-F1
#
_cell.length_a   1.000
_cell.length_b   1.000
_cell.length_c   1.000
_cell.angle_alpha   90.00
_cell.angle_beta   90.00
_cell.angle_gamma   90.00
#
_symmetry.space_group_name_H-M   'P 1'
#
loop_
_entity.id
_entity.type
_entity.pdbx_description
1 polymer ?
#
loop_
_entity_poly.entity_id
_entity_poly.type
_entity_poly.pdbx_seq_one_letter_code
_entity_poly.pdbx_strand_id
1 'polypeptide(L)'
;MKSFSSYIFPVKLGGIVRGIPTNYAALLKEQIIRGNDPIPVWPYGEGEERGVALKPLYSSVPESITKHPNPLFYDLLTLIDAIRSGRAREKHLAMQQLSEILKSKAAKNK
;
A
#
# COMPACT_ATOMS: atom_id res chain seq x y z
N MET A 1 -6.63 8.80 17.63
CA MET A 1 -7.04 7.39 17.41
C MET A 1 -5.79 6.58 17.14
N LYS A 2 -5.32 5.74 18.07
CA LYS A 2 -4.18 4.83 17.83
C LYS A 2 -4.67 3.71 16.90
N SER A 3 -4.08 3.57 15.71
CA SER A 3 -4.46 2.53 14.76
C SER A 3 -3.98 1.15 15.24
N PHE A 4 -4.91 0.21 15.40
CA PHE A 4 -4.63 -1.15 15.88
C PHE A 4 -3.94 -2.05 14.85
N SER A 5 -3.82 -1.62 13.58
CA SER A 5 -3.30 -2.46 12.49
C SER A 5 -1.83 -2.84 12.65
N SER A 6 -1.01 -1.97 13.25
CA SER A 6 0.40 -2.27 13.53
C SER A 6 0.60 -3.37 14.59
N TYR A 7 -0.44 -3.70 15.38
CA TYR A 7 -0.37 -4.73 16.41
C TYR A 7 -0.81 -6.12 15.92
N ILE A 8 -1.63 -6.20 14.88
CA ILE A 8 -2.21 -7.47 14.39
C ILE A 8 -1.42 -8.03 13.19
N PHE A 9 -0.68 -7.18 12.46
CA PHE A 9 0.14 -7.60 11.32
C PHE A 9 1.51 -6.90 11.32
N PRO A 10 2.50 -7.42 12.07
CA PRO A 10 3.84 -6.86 12.07
C PRO A 10 4.45 -6.97 10.67
N VAL A 11 4.86 -5.83 10.12
CA VAL A 11 5.51 -5.79 8.80
C VAL A 11 7.01 -5.90 8.99
N LYS A 12 7.58 -6.97 8.43
CA LYS A 12 9.02 -7.08 8.23
C LYS A 12 9.32 -6.79 6.77
N LEU A 13 10.07 -5.72 6.53
CA LEU A 13 10.63 -5.45 5.21
C LEU A 13 11.69 -6.52 4.89
N GLY A 14 11.66 -7.04 3.66
CA GLY A 14 12.64 -7.98 3.14
C GLY A 14 13.74 -7.30 2.33
N GLY A 15 14.47 -8.09 1.54
CA GLY A 15 15.54 -7.59 0.67
C GLY A 15 15.03 -6.83 -0.56
N ILE A 16 15.96 -6.39 -1.40
CA ILE A 16 15.64 -5.76 -2.68
C ILE A 16 15.19 -6.82 -3.69
N VAL A 17 13.98 -6.66 -4.21
CA VAL A 17 13.35 -7.58 -5.16
C VAL A 17 12.64 -6.81 -6.26
N ARG A 18 12.25 -7.53 -7.31
CA ARG A 18 11.31 -7.05 -8.33
C ARG A 18 9.87 -7.27 -7.86
N GLY A 19 8.97 -6.35 -8.20
CA GLY A 19 7.61 -6.41 -7.71
C GLY A 19 6.70 -5.29 -8.18
N ILE A 20 5.53 -5.23 -7.56
CA ILE A 20 4.50 -4.22 -7.81
C ILE A 20 4.57 -3.17 -6.69
N PRO A 21 4.59 -1.85 -6.99
CA PRO A 21 4.61 -0.82 -5.95
C PRO A 21 3.51 -0.99 -4.89
N THR A 22 3.82 -0.61 -3.66
CA THR A 22 2.82 -0.57 -2.58
C THR A 22 3.13 0.56 -1.60
N ASN A 23 2.35 0.70 -0.53
CA ASN A 23 2.53 1.74 0.48
C ASN A 23 2.60 3.12 -0.22
N TYR A 24 3.55 3.97 0.15
CA TYR A 24 3.68 5.33 -0.36
C TYR A 24 4.08 5.37 -1.83
N ALA A 25 4.63 4.27 -2.37
CA ALA A 25 5.07 4.21 -3.74
C ALA A 25 3.94 3.97 -4.74
N ALA A 26 2.73 3.66 -4.26
CA ALA A 26 1.52 3.52 -5.05
C ALA A 26 0.71 4.83 -5.06
N LEU A 27 -0.51 4.84 -4.51
CA LEU A 27 -1.43 5.99 -4.58
C LEU A 27 -0.83 7.30 -4.04
N LEU A 28 0.04 7.23 -3.02
CA LEU A 28 0.62 8.41 -2.38
C LEU A 28 1.91 8.93 -3.08
N LYS A 29 2.31 8.34 -4.21
CA LYS A 29 3.63 8.61 -4.83
C LYS A 29 3.86 10.07 -5.20
N GLU A 30 2.79 10.80 -5.51
CA GLU A 30 2.85 12.21 -5.92
C GLU A 30 2.82 13.16 -4.72
N GLN A 31 2.32 12.71 -3.57
CA GLN A 31 2.23 13.47 -2.32
C GLN A 31 3.49 13.35 -1.45
N ILE A 32 4.36 12.41 -1.81
CA ILE A 32 5.54 12.04 -1.04
C ILE A 32 6.75 12.05 -1.98
N ILE A 33 7.60 13.04 -1.77
CA ILE A 33 8.88 13.15 -2.49
C ILE A 33 9.73 11.93 -2.12
N ARG A 34 10.07 11.13 -3.12
CA ARG A 34 10.99 10.00 -2.98
C ARG A 34 12.40 10.54 -2.75
N GLY A 35 13.06 10.07 -1.70
CA GLY A 35 14.51 10.19 -1.57
C GLY A 35 15.23 9.14 -2.42
N ASN A 36 16.49 8.86 -2.09
CA ASN A 36 17.26 7.78 -2.72
C ASN A 36 16.92 6.38 -2.18
N ASP A 37 15.99 6.28 -1.23
CA ASP A 37 15.57 5.01 -0.64
C ASP A 37 14.79 4.17 -1.68
N PRO A 38 15.07 2.86 -1.77
CA PRO A 38 14.28 1.96 -2.62
C PRO A 38 12.82 1.94 -2.19
N ILE A 39 11.91 1.96 -3.17
CA ILE A 39 10.48 1.97 -2.90
C ILE A 39 9.99 0.62 -2.34
N PRO A 40 8.93 0.60 -1.51
CA PRO A 40 8.28 -0.65 -1.13
C PRO A 40 7.54 -1.28 -2.31
N VAL A 41 7.75 -2.59 -2.50
CA VAL A 41 7.08 -3.39 -3.53
C VAL A 41 6.54 -4.69 -2.93
N TRP A 42 5.39 -5.15 -3.41
CA TRP A 42 5.00 -6.55 -3.24
C TRP A 42 5.85 -7.44 -4.16
N PRO A 43 6.58 -8.43 -3.62
CA PRO A 43 7.38 -9.33 -4.45
C PRO A 43 6.51 -10.02 -5.51
N TYR A 44 6.86 -9.86 -6.77
CA TYR A 44 6.14 -10.46 -7.88
C TYR A 44 7.09 -10.58 -9.09
N GLY A 45 7.26 -11.79 -9.62
CA GLY A 45 8.27 -12.07 -10.64
C GLY A 45 8.08 -11.29 -11.94
N GLU A 46 6.83 -10.97 -12.28
CA GLU A 46 6.47 -10.20 -13.47
C GLU A 46 6.31 -8.70 -13.18
N GLY A 47 6.45 -8.25 -11.93
CA GLY A 47 6.30 -6.82 -11.57
C GLY A 47 7.37 -5.96 -12.24
N GLU A 48 7.14 -4.69 -12.51
CA GLU A 48 8.09 -3.87 -13.31
C GLU A 48 9.09 -3.08 -12.47
N GLU A 49 8.87 -3.00 -11.16
CA GLU A 49 9.57 -2.09 -10.29
C GLU A 49 10.54 -2.83 -9.36
N ARG A 50 11.67 -2.20 -9.03
CA ARG A 50 12.66 -2.75 -8.10
C ARG A 50 12.60 -2.00 -6.78
N GLY A 51 12.50 -2.73 -5.68
CA GLY A 51 12.26 -2.12 -4.38
C GLY A 51 12.45 -3.05 -3.20
N VAL A 52 12.24 -2.51 -2.00
CA VAL A 52 12.25 -3.29 -0.75
C VAL A 52 11.01 -4.16 -0.71
N ALA A 53 11.22 -5.47 -0.53
CA ALA A 53 10.14 -6.43 -0.40
C ALA A 53 9.26 -6.08 0.80
N LEU A 54 7.97 -5.89 0.55
CA LEU A 54 6.96 -5.81 1.57
C LEU A 54 6.00 -6.99 1.38
N LYS A 55 5.79 -7.78 2.42
CA LYS A 55 4.86 -8.90 2.36
C LYS A 55 3.41 -8.37 2.26
N PRO A 56 2.64 -8.74 1.21
CA PRO A 56 1.23 -8.37 1.12
C PRO A 56 0.41 -8.99 2.26
N LEU A 57 -0.77 -8.44 2.53
CA LEU A 57 -1.71 -8.99 3.52
C LEU A 57 -2.06 -10.46 3.23
N TYR A 58 -2.20 -10.80 1.95
CA TYR A 58 -2.41 -12.15 1.46
C TYR A 58 -1.47 -12.44 0.29
N SER A 59 -0.94 -13.66 0.19
CA SER A 59 0.02 -14.05 -0.85
C SER A 59 -0.54 -13.92 -2.27
N SER A 60 -1.85 -14.04 -2.44
CA SER A 60 -2.54 -13.92 -3.73
C SER A 60 -2.71 -12.48 -4.22
N VAL A 61 -2.39 -11.46 -3.41
CA VAL A 61 -2.63 -10.06 -3.78
C VAL A 61 -1.95 -9.68 -5.11
N PRO A 62 -0.64 -9.90 -5.32
CA PRO A 62 0.02 -9.47 -6.56
C PRO A 62 -0.57 -10.13 -7.80
N GLU A 63 -0.88 -11.43 -7.72
CA GLU A 63 -1.52 -12.17 -8.81
C GLU A 63 -2.95 -11.66 -9.07
N SER A 64 -3.72 -11.38 -8.01
CA SER A 64 -5.11 -10.94 -8.11
C SER A 64 -5.25 -9.58 -8.78
N ILE A 65 -4.38 -8.62 -8.42
CA ILE A 65 -4.42 -7.27 -9.01
C ILE A 65 -3.97 -7.26 -10.47
N THR A 66 -3.09 -8.19 -10.85
CA THR A 66 -2.64 -8.36 -12.24
C THR A 66 -3.72 -9.03 -13.08
N LYS A 67 -4.34 -10.11 -12.58
CA LYS A 67 -5.37 -10.87 -13.31
C LYS A 67 -6.72 -10.16 -13.36
N HIS A 68 -7.07 -9.41 -12.31
CA HIS A 68 -8.35 -8.70 -12.20
C HIS A 68 -8.12 -7.24 -11.81
N PRO A 69 -7.68 -6.38 -12.76
CA PRO A 69 -7.34 -5.00 -12.46
C PRO A 69 -8.54 -4.22 -11.94
N ASN A 70 -8.43 -3.74 -10.71
CA ASN A 70 -9.39 -2.83 -10.09
C ASN A 70 -8.62 -1.74 -9.33
N PRO A 71 -8.56 -0.50 -9.86
CA PRO A 71 -7.77 0.57 -9.26
C PRO A 71 -8.13 0.85 -7.81
N LEU A 72 -9.43 0.87 -7.49
CA LEU A 72 -9.89 1.12 -6.12
C LEU A 72 -9.44 0.01 -5.16
N PHE A 73 -9.48 -1.24 -5.60
CA PHE A 73 -9.03 -2.37 -4.78
C PHE A 73 -7.52 -2.28 -4.49
N TYR A 74 -6.73 -2.00 -5.52
CA TYR A 74 -5.29 -1.77 -5.39
C TYR A 74 -4.99 -0.60 -4.44
N ASP A 75 -5.63 0.55 -4.65
CA ASP A 75 -5.47 1.74 -3.82
C ASP A 75 -5.77 1.47 -2.34
N LEU A 76 -6.88 0.80 -2.04
CA LEU A 76 -7.23 0.45 -0.67
C LEU A 76 -6.17 -0.44 0.00
N LEU A 77 -5.65 -1.45 -0.72
CA LEU A 77 -4.62 -2.34 -0.19
C LEU A 77 -3.31 -1.59 0.08
N THR A 78 -2.92 -0.71 -0.84
CA THR A 78 -1.67 0.08 -0.72
C THR A 78 -1.77 1.15 0.37
N LEU A 79 -2.95 1.75 0.59
CA LEU A 79 -3.22 2.64 1.72
C LEU A 79 -3.14 1.89 3.05
N ILE A 80 -3.72 0.69 3.16
CA ILE A 80 -3.56 -0.15 4.36
C ILE A 80 -2.08 -0.47 4.58
N ASP A 81 -1.33 -0.65 3.50
CA ASP A 81 0.11 -0.86 3.51
C ASP A 81 0.91 0.29 4.12
N ALA A 82 0.56 1.51 3.73
CA ALA A 82 1.11 2.72 4.31
C ALA A 82 0.74 2.88 5.78
N ILE A 83 -0.47 2.52 6.18
CA ILE A 83 -0.89 2.57 7.60
C ILE A 83 -0.10 1.56 8.44
N ARG A 84 0.17 0.34 7.95
CA ARG A 84 0.87 -0.69 8.73
C ARG A 84 2.38 -0.46 8.80
N SER A 85 3.01 0.00 7.72
CA SER A 85 4.47 -0.03 7.56
C SER A 85 5.12 1.32 7.29
N GLY A 86 4.32 2.36 7.00
CA GLY A 86 4.85 3.66 6.63
C GLY A 86 5.40 4.49 7.80
N ARG A 87 6.13 5.55 7.45
CA ARG A 87 6.56 6.61 8.38
C ARG A 87 5.36 7.43 8.85
N ALA A 88 5.55 8.29 9.86
CA ALA A 88 4.46 9.07 10.45
C ALA A 88 3.64 9.88 9.41
N ARG A 89 4.33 10.53 8.45
CA ARG A 89 3.69 11.28 7.36
C ARG A 89 2.89 10.38 6.42
N GLU A 90 3.45 9.25 6.00
CA GLU A 90 2.80 8.27 5.13
C GLU A 90 1.53 7.71 5.77
N LYS A 91 1.61 7.32 7.04
CA LYS A 91 0.47 6.84 7.83
C LYS A 91 -0.63 7.89 7.90
N HIS A 92 -0.28 9.15 8.16
CA HIS A 92 -1.25 10.24 8.26
C HIS A 92 -2.00 10.45 6.94
N LEU A 93 -1.26 10.63 5.84
CA LEU A 93 -1.83 10.80 4.50
C LEU A 93 -2.70 9.60 4.09
N ALA A 94 -2.24 8.38 4.38
CA ALA A 94 -2.97 7.18 4.08
C ALA A 94 -4.32 7.09 4.84
N MET A 95 -4.33 7.48 6.12
CA MET A 95 -5.56 7.52 6.91
C MET A 95 -6.55 8.57 6.40
N GLN A 96 -6.06 9.73 5.96
CA GLN A 96 -6.89 10.78 5.36
C GLN A 96 -7.56 10.28 4.07
N GLN A 97 -6.76 9.78 3.12
CA GLN A 97 -7.24 9.24 1.84
C GLN A 97 -8.23 8.08 2.04
N LEU A 98 -7.91 7.14 2.93
CA LEU A 98 -8.80 6.01 3.23
C LEU A 98 -10.15 6.50 3.80
N SER A 99 -10.13 7.47 4.71
CA SER A 99 -11.35 8.07 5.26
C SER A 99 -12.20 8.75 4.18
N GLU A 100 -11.57 9.49 3.26
CA GLU A 100 -12.27 10.16 2.15
C GLU A 100 -12.95 9.14 1.21
N ILE A 101 -12.24 8.09 0.83
CA ILE A 101 -12.78 7.00 0.00
C ILE A 101 -14.01 6.37 0.68
N LEU A 102 -13.91 6.02 1.96
CA LEU A 102 -15.00 5.36 2.69
C LEU A 102 -16.23 6.26 2.84
N LYS A 103 -16.04 7.55 3.15
CA LYS A 103 -17.14 8.52 3.21
C LYS A 103 -17.82 8.69 1.86
N SER A 104 -17.05 8.77 0.78
CA SER A 104 -17.60 8.91 -0.58
C SER A 104 -18.47 7.71 -0.98
N LYS A 105 -18.10 6.50 -0.57
CA LYS A 105 -18.88 5.27 -0.80
C LYS A 105 -20.14 5.22 0.04
N ALA A 106 -20.07 5.60 1.32
CA ALA A 106 -21.24 5.66 2.19
C ALA A 106 -22.29 6.66 1.69
N ALA A 107 -21.86 7.79 1.11
CA ALA A 107 -22.75 8.79 0.52
C ALA A 107 -23.42 8.32 -0.79
N LYS A 108 -22.76 7.47 -1.58
CA LYS A 108 -23.32 6.91 -2.82
C LYS A 108 -24.30 5.76 -2.60
N ASN A 109 -24.33 5.18 -1.39
CA ASN A 109 -25.20 4.08 -1.01
C ASN A 109 -26.45 4.53 -0.23
N LYS A 110 -26.62 5.84 -0.05
CA LYS A 110 -27.85 6.47 0.44
C LYS A 110 -28.63 7.02 -0.75
#